data_AF-A0A7S2PDE6-F1
#
_entry.id   AF-A0A7S2PDE6-F1
#
_cell.length_a   1.000
_cell.length_b   1.000
_cell.length_c   1.000
_cell.angle_alpha   90.00
_cell.angle_beta   90.00
_cell.angle_gamma   90.00
#
_symmetry.space_group_name_H-M   'P 1'
#
loop_
_entity.id
_entity.type
_entity.pdbx_description
1 polymer ?
#
loop_
_entity_poly.entity_id
_entity_poly.type
_entity_poly.pdbx_seq_one_letter_code
_entity_poly.pdbx_strand_id
1 'polypeptide(L)'
;MCMNGALSGLVGITAGCSVCEPWAALVIGIVAGWVYIFWSSLLVQLKIDDAVDAIPVHFGNGMWGCIATGLFASPGLVANAYGTPNNGLFYGGANAGKLLGVEIVGILFIIGWVGVIMIPYFMLLNAMGLFRVDALEEEVGLDISHHKGAAYDMSGPSEDAKEKYEISTSQRKLVVPADDGEENA
;
A
#
# COMPACT_ATOMS: atom_id res chain seq x y z
N MET A 1 -5.27 -3.39 15.56
CA MET A 1 -4.28 -2.33 15.89
C MET A 1 -2.94 -2.86 16.39
N CYS A 2 -2.84 -3.80 17.35
CA CYS A 2 -1.52 -4.25 17.86
C CYS A 2 -0.57 -4.79 16.76
N MET A 3 -1.08 -5.63 15.86
CA MET A 3 -0.28 -6.15 14.73
C MET A 3 0.17 -5.03 13.79
N ASN A 4 -0.72 -4.13 13.41
CA ASN A 4 -0.38 -2.98 12.56
C ASN A 4 0.61 -2.03 13.25
N GLY A 5 0.56 -1.90 14.58
CA GLY A 5 1.58 -1.18 15.36
C GLY A 5 2.96 -1.86 15.29
N ALA A 6 3.02 -3.18 15.41
CA ALA A 6 4.27 -3.93 15.24
C ALA A 6 4.83 -3.80 13.81
N LEU A 7 3.97 -3.92 12.79
CA LEU A 7 4.34 -3.69 11.39
C LEU A 7 4.81 -2.25 11.16
N SER A 8 4.14 -1.27 11.76
CA SER A 8 4.53 0.15 11.67
C SER A 8 5.93 0.39 12.21
N GLY A 9 6.28 -0.21 13.34
CA GLY A 9 7.64 -0.15 13.90
C GLY A 9 8.68 -0.80 12.98
N LEU A 10 8.37 -1.97 12.41
CA LEU A 10 9.24 -2.66 11.45
C LEU A 10 9.47 -1.82 10.19
N VAL A 11 8.42 -1.26 9.60
CA VAL A 11 8.51 -0.38 8.43
C VAL A 11 9.29 0.88 8.78
N GLY A 12 8.96 1.53 9.91
CA GLY A 12 9.61 2.76 10.35
C GLY A 12 11.11 2.63 10.54
N ILE A 13 11.63 1.48 11.03
CA ILE A 13 13.07 1.30 11.18
C ILE A 13 13.77 0.84 9.89
N THR A 14 13.04 0.41 8.86
CA THR A 14 13.61 -0.26 7.68
C THR A 14 14.66 0.59 6.97
N ALA A 15 14.40 1.88 6.77
CA ALA A 15 15.33 2.78 6.07
C ALA A 15 16.64 3.02 6.84
N GLY A 16 16.59 2.95 8.18
CA GLY A 16 17.70 3.32 9.06
C GLY A 16 18.29 2.14 9.84
N CYS A 17 17.89 0.90 9.53
CA CYS A 17 18.16 -0.27 10.38
C CYS A 17 19.65 -0.57 10.58
N SER A 18 20.49 -0.20 9.60
CA SER A 18 21.95 -0.39 9.64
C SER A 18 22.70 0.80 10.27
N VAL A 19 22.03 1.95 10.46
CA VAL A 19 22.70 3.22 10.78
C VAL A 19 22.15 3.94 11.99
N CYS A 20 20.99 3.55 12.51
CA CYS A 20 20.41 4.10 13.74
C CYS A 20 20.87 3.30 14.96
N GLU A 21 21.17 4.00 16.05
CA GLU A 21 21.48 3.36 17.34
C GLU A 21 20.26 2.62 17.92
N PRO A 22 20.44 1.57 18.75
CA PRO A 22 19.32 0.81 19.32
C PRO A 22 18.31 1.67 20.10
N TRP A 23 18.78 2.69 20.82
CA TRP A 23 17.90 3.61 21.55
C TRP A 23 17.05 4.46 20.58
N ALA A 24 17.62 4.85 19.44
CA ALA A 24 16.91 5.60 18.41
C ALA A 24 15.88 4.70 17.72
N ALA A 25 16.19 3.43 17.47
CA ALA A 25 15.24 2.46 16.92
C ALA A 25 13.97 2.32 17.79
N LEU A 26 14.10 2.35 19.12
CA LEU A 26 12.96 2.36 20.03
C LEU A 26 12.07 3.61 19.82
N VAL A 27 12.69 4.79 19.73
CA VAL A 27 11.97 6.06 19.51
C VAL A 27 11.27 6.05 18.16
N ILE A 28 11.96 5.60 17.11
CA ILE A 28 11.41 5.50 15.74
C ILE A 28 10.18 4.60 15.72
N GLY A 29 10.23 3.45 16.40
CA GLY A 29 9.11 2.52 16.49
C GLY A 29 7.91 3.09 17.24
N ILE A 30 8.13 3.81 18.34
CA ILE A 30 7.05 4.48 19.09
C ILE A 30 6.36 5.52 18.20
N VAL A 31 7.15 6.37 17.53
CA VAL A 31 6.60 7.42 16.64
C VAL A 31 5.87 6.80 15.44
N ALA A 32 6.35 5.68 14.90
CA ALA A 32 5.66 4.98 13.82
C ALA A 32 4.24 4.53 14.21
N GLY A 33 4.02 4.12 15.47
CA GLY A 33 2.67 3.84 15.97
C GLY A 33 1.74 5.05 15.88
N TRP A 34 2.24 6.25 16.22
CA TRP A 34 1.46 7.50 16.10
C TRP A 34 1.22 7.90 14.65
N VAL A 35 2.22 7.73 13.77
CA VAL A 35 2.09 7.97 12.34
C VAL A 35 1.02 7.07 11.73
N TYR A 36 0.98 5.79 12.09
CA TYR A 36 -0.09 4.87 11.69
C TYR A 36 -1.47 5.36 12.11
N ILE A 37 -1.66 5.74 13.38
CA ILE A 37 -2.95 6.24 13.89
C ILE A 37 -3.40 7.47 13.12
N PHE A 38 -2.47 8.40 12.86
CA PHE A 38 -2.75 9.61 12.07
C PHE A 38 -3.22 9.27 10.66
N TRP A 39 -2.47 8.46 9.91
CA TRP A 39 -2.82 8.12 8.53
C TRP A 39 -4.10 7.29 8.44
N SER A 40 -4.30 6.30 9.31
CA SER A 40 -5.52 5.48 9.31
C SER A 40 -6.75 6.35 9.60
N SER A 41 -6.67 7.24 10.59
CA SER A 41 -7.76 8.19 10.89
C SER A 41 -8.04 9.14 9.73
N LEU A 42 -6.99 9.62 9.05
CA LEU A 42 -7.11 10.50 7.89
C LEU A 42 -7.82 9.82 6.72
N LEU A 43 -7.48 8.57 6.39
CA LEU A 43 -8.13 7.83 5.30
C LEU A 43 -9.61 7.56 5.58
N VAL A 44 -9.95 7.22 6.82
CA VAL A 44 -11.35 7.08 7.25
C VAL A 44 -12.10 8.40 7.08
N GLN A 45 -11.51 9.53 7.48
CA GLN A 45 -12.10 10.85 7.29
C GLN A 45 -12.29 11.22 5.81
N LEU A 46 -11.35 10.82 4.96
CA LEU A 46 -11.42 11.02 3.51
C LEU A 46 -12.30 10.00 2.78
N LYS A 47 -12.87 9.02 3.49
CA LYS A 47 -13.65 7.90 2.93
C LYS A 47 -12.87 7.10 1.87
N ILE A 48 -11.57 6.94 2.09
CA ILE A 48 -10.70 6.10 1.27
C ILE A 48 -10.68 4.72 1.89
N ASP A 49 -11.17 3.72 1.14
CA ASP A 49 -11.22 2.32 1.56
C ASP A 49 -9.90 1.62 1.27
N ASP A 50 -8.99 1.67 2.25
CA ASP A 50 -7.74 0.93 2.24
C ASP A 50 -7.91 -0.37 3.04
N ALA A 51 -8.34 -1.43 2.36
CA ALA A 51 -8.81 -2.68 2.95
C ALA A 51 -7.85 -3.34 3.96
N VAL A 52 -6.54 -3.07 3.86
CA VAL A 52 -5.50 -3.70 4.69
C VAL A 52 -4.62 -2.69 5.44
N ASP A 53 -4.99 -1.41 5.47
CA ASP A 53 -4.15 -0.31 5.96
C ASP A 53 -2.75 -0.26 5.28
N ALA A 54 -2.68 -0.51 3.97
CA ALA A 54 -1.41 -0.47 3.24
C ALA A 54 -0.78 0.94 3.26
N ILE A 55 -1.58 1.99 3.12
CA ILE A 55 -1.12 3.39 3.14
C ILE A 55 -0.64 3.79 4.53
N PRO A 56 -1.39 3.62 5.64
CA PRO A 56 -0.91 3.96 6.96
C PRO A 56 0.34 3.17 7.38
N VAL A 57 0.35 1.85 7.13
CA VAL A 57 1.46 0.98 7.54
C VAL A 57 2.70 1.21 6.69
N HIS A 58 2.59 1.24 5.35
CA HIS A 58 3.75 1.27 4.46
C HIS A 58 4.08 2.66 3.94
N PHE A 59 3.12 3.40 3.39
CA PHE A 59 3.39 4.74 2.85
C PHE A 59 3.74 5.72 3.97
N GLY A 60 2.88 5.82 4.98
CA GLY A 60 3.06 6.72 6.11
C GLY A 60 4.34 6.43 6.91
N ASN A 61 4.50 5.19 7.38
CA ASN A 61 5.70 4.83 8.16
C ASN A 61 6.96 4.70 7.30
N GLY A 62 6.85 4.38 6.01
CA GLY A 62 8.00 4.39 5.11
C GLY A 62 8.57 5.79 4.96
N MET A 63 7.71 6.80 4.77
CA MET A 63 8.11 8.20 4.79
C MET A 63 8.73 8.60 6.14
N TRP A 64 8.09 8.23 7.25
CA TRP A 64 8.64 8.47 8.58
C TRP A 64 10.02 7.81 8.75
N GLY A 65 10.22 6.59 8.26
CA GLY A 65 11.49 5.88 8.35
C GLY A 65 12.61 6.59 7.61
N CYS A 66 12.38 7.05 6.38
CA CYS A 66 13.35 7.87 5.64
C CYS A 66 13.69 9.17 6.37
N ILE A 67 12.66 9.88 6.88
CA ILE A 67 12.86 11.10 7.67
C ILE A 67 13.68 10.78 8.94
N ALA A 68 13.33 9.71 9.64
CA ALA A 68 14.01 9.28 10.86
C ALA A 68 15.47 8.91 10.60
N THR A 69 15.80 8.25 9.49
CA THR A 69 17.19 8.02 9.07
C THR A 69 17.94 9.34 8.90
N GLY A 70 17.33 10.31 8.22
CA GLY A 70 17.87 11.66 8.05
C GLY A 70 18.10 12.41 9.38
N LEU A 71 17.40 12.04 10.44
CA LEU A 71 17.53 12.63 11.78
C LEU A 71 18.54 11.88 12.67
N PHE A 72 18.45 10.55 12.71
CA PHE A 72 19.07 9.68 13.72
C PHE A 72 20.23 8.80 13.22
N ALA A 73 20.64 8.89 11.95
CA ALA A 73 21.78 8.11 11.45
C ALA A 73 23.09 8.46 12.19
N SER A 74 23.65 7.48 12.90
CA SER A 74 24.88 7.58 13.69
C SER A 74 26.11 7.59 12.79
N PRO A 75 27.04 8.55 12.92
CA PRO A 75 28.21 8.65 12.05
C PRO A 75 29.08 7.40 12.08
N GLY A 76 29.23 6.75 13.23
CA GLY A 76 30.02 5.51 13.36
C GLY A 76 29.36 4.34 12.63
N LEU A 77 28.05 4.19 12.75
CA LEU A 77 27.31 3.12 12.07
C LEU A 77 27.22 3.37 10.56
N VAL A 78 27.03 4.62 10.13
CA VAL A 78 27.08 4.99 8.71
C VAL A 78 28.46 4.72 8.11
N ALA A 79 29.54 5.04 8.83
CA ALA A 79 30.89 4.74 8.38
C ALA A 79 31.12 3.22 8.25
N ASN A 80 30.60 2.43 9.19
CA ASN A 80 30.70 0.97 9.12
C ASN A 80 29.87 0.36 7.98
N ALA A 81 28.67 0.87 7.74
CA ALA A 81 27.75 0.34 6.73
C ALA A 81 28.11 0.78 5.31
N TYR A 82 28.56 2.02 5.14
CA TYR A 82 28.69 2.66 3.82
C TYR A 82 30.06 3.28 3.54
N GLY A 83 31.00 3.28 4.50
CA GLY A 83 32.33 3.86 4.32
C GLY A 83 32.34 5.40 4.19
N THR A 84 31.27 6.07 4.60
CA THR A 84 31.15 7.55 4.51
C THR A 84 30.87 8.16 5.89
N PRO A 85 31.31 9.40 6.14
CA PRO A 85 31.05 10.09 7.41
C PRO A 85 29.71 10.86 7.38
N ASN A 86 28.74 10.45 6.56
CA ASN A 86 27.43 11.10 6.55
C ASN A 86 26.70 10.82 7.86
N ASN A 87 25.95 11.80 8.37
CA ASN A 87 25.23 11.64 9.63
C ASN A 87 23.87 12.32 9.62
N GLY A 88 23.01 11.83 10.49
CA GLY A 88 21.71 12.43 10.76
C GLY A 88 21.84 13.82 11.38
N LEU A 89 20.78 14.61 11.24
CA LEU A 89 20.74 16.00 11.70
C LEU A 89 21.11 16.16 13.19
N PHE A 90 20.72 15.22 14.05
CA PHE A 90 20.96 15.31 15.49
C PHE A 90 22.42 15.10 15.92
N TYR A 91 23.28 14.61 15.03
CA TYR A 91 24.72 14.46 15.30
C TYR A 91 25.54 15.70 14.91
N GLY A 92 24.91 16.73 14.32
CA GLY A 92 25.57 18.01 14.02
C GLY A 92 26.68 17.93 12.95
N GLY A 93 27.59 18.91 12.96
CA GLY A 93 28.69 19.02 12.00
C GLY A 93 28.41 19.91 10.78
N ALA A 94 29.44 20.16 9.97
CA ALA A 94 29.37 21.08 8.82
C ALA A 94 28.39 20.62 7.71
N ASN A 95 28.09 19.32 7.65
CA ASN A 95 27.14 18.72 6.71
C ASN A 95 25.83 18.27 7.38
N ALA A 96 25.56 18.74 8.61
CA ALA A 96 24.33 18.40 9.32
C ALA A 96 23.10 18.76 8.47
N GLY A 97 22.19 17.80 8.31
CA GLY A 97 20.96 17.99 7.53
C GLY A 97 21.09 17.72 6.03
N LYS A 98 22.31 17.52 5.49
CA LYS A 98 22.46 17.06 4.10
C LYS A 98 21.78 15.72 3.88
N LEU A 99 21.97 14.77 4.81
CA LEU A 99 21.33 13.45 4.74
C LEU A 99 19.81 13.58 4.78
N LEU A 100 19.27 14.38 5.71
CA LEU A 100 17.83 14.66 5.77
C LEU A 100 17.29 15.25 4.47
N GLY A 101 17.99 16.23 3.89
CA GLY A 101 17.59 16.81 2.61
C GLY A 101 17.56 15.78 1.47
N VAL A 102 18.55 14.88 1.43
CA VAL A 102 18.59 13.78 0.45
C VAL A 102 17.43 12.80 0.67
N GLU A 103 17.12 12.43 1.92
CA GLU A 103 15.98 11.55 2.23
C GLU A 103 14.65 12.19 1.80
N ILE A 104 14.45 13.49 2.05
CA ILE A 104 13.24 14.20 1.60
C ILE A 104 13.15 14.21 0.07
N VAL A 105 14.25 14.50 -0.64
CA VAL A 105 14.28 14.43 -2.10
C VAL A 105 13.98 13.00 -2.58
N GLY A 106 14.52 11.99 -1.92
CA GLY A 106 14.25 10.58 -2.19
C GLY A 106 12.77 10.23 -2.03
N ILE A 107 12.13 10.65 -0.93
CA ILE A 107 10.70 10.47 -0.70
C ILE A 107 9.87 11.10 -1.83
N LEU A 108 10.15 12.37 -2.18
CA LEU A 108 9.44 13.07 -3.25
C LEU A 108 9.64 12.38 -4.61
N PHE A 109 10.86 11.92 -4.88
CA PHE A 109 11.16 11.15 -6.08
C PHE A 109 10.37 9.84 -6.12
N ILE A 110 10.30 9.09 -5.02
CA ILE A 110 9.54 7.83 -4.94
C ILE A 110 8.04 8.10 -5.17
N ILE A 111 7.47 9.12 -4.51
CA ILE A 111 6.07 9.52 -4.69
C ILE A 111 5.80 9.85 -6.16
N GLY A 112 6.66 10.68 -6.76
CA GLY A 112 6.53 11.07 -8.16
C GLY A 112 6.66 9.88 -9.11
N TRP A 113 7.68 9.05 -8.93
CA TRP A 113 7.94 7.86 -9.74
C TRP A 113 6.79 6.87 -9.70
N VAL A 114 6.32 6.52 -8.49
CA VAL A 114 5.19 5.60 -8.30
C VAL A 114 3.91 6.21 -8.88
N GLY A 115 3.64 7.49 -8.61
CA GLY A 115 2.46 8.18 -9.14
C GLY A 115 2.44 8.23 -10.66
N VAL A 116 3.57 8.58 -11.30
CA VAL A 116 3.70 8.67 -12.76
C VAL A 116 3.50 7.32 -13.45
N ILE A 117 3.90 6.21 -12.83
CA ILE A 117 3.76 4.88 -13.44
C ILE A 117 2.41 4.24 -13.10
N MET A 118 2.01 4.26 -11.83
CA MET A 118 0.85 3.50 -11.36
C MET A 118 -0.48 4.19 -11.65
N ILE A 119 -0.56 5.53 -11.61
CA ILE A 119 -1.82 6.23 -11.91
C ILE A 119 -2.25 5.96 -13.36
N PRO A 120 -1.41 6.17 -14.40
CA PRO A 120 -1.80 5.84 -15.78
C PRO A 120 -2.08 4.35 -15.98
N TYR A 121 -1.32 3.48 -15.32
CA TYR A 121 -1.54 2.04 -15.39
C TYR A 121 -2.94 1.64 -14.89
N PHE A 122 -3.34 2.08 -13.69
CA PHE A 122 -4.66 1.77 -13.17
C PHE A 122 -5.79 2.49 -13.92
N MET A 123 -5.55 3.72 -14.41
CA MET A 123 -6.51 4.40 -15.29
C MET A 123 -6.74 3.64 -16.59
N LEU A 124 -5.69 3.07 -17.20
CA LEU A 124 -5.79 2.25 -18.40
C LEU A 124 -6.56 0.95 -18.12
N LEU A 125 -6.23 0.24 -17.03
CA LEU A 125 -6.96 -0.97 -16.64
C LEU A 125 -8.44 -0.66 -16.39
N ASN A 126 -8.74 0.47 -15.75
CA ASN A 126 -10.11 0.89 -15.51
C ASN A 126 -10.84 1.24 -16.82
N ALA A 127 -10.19 1.95 -17.74
CA ALA A 127 -10.74 2.27 -19.06
C ALA A 127 -11.00 1.03 -19.92
N MET A 128 -10.22 -0.03 -19.73
CA MET A 128 -10.42 -1.32 -20.39
C MET A 128 -11.44 -2.23 -19.69
N GLY A 129 -12.01 -1.81 -18.55
CA GLY A 129 -12.93 -2.63 -17.75
C GLY A 129 -12.26 -3.82 -17.05
N LEU A 130 -10.95 -3.76 -16.83
CA LEU A 130 -10.14 -4.84 -16.24
C LEU A 130 -9.75 -4.61 -14.78
N PHE A 131 -10.03 -3.43 -14.23
CA PHE A 131 -9.52 -3.04 -12.91
C PHE A 131 -10.34 -3.59 -11.74
N ARG A 132 -11.67 -3.62 -11.85
CA ARG A 132 -12.59 -4.07 -10.78
C ARG A 132 -13.56 -5.10 -11.36
N VAL A 133 -13.92 -6.08 -10.53
CA VAL A 133 -14.97 -7.05 -10.84
C VAL A 133 -16.35 -6.38 -10.88
N ASP A 134 -17.32 -7.02 -11.53
CA ASP A 134 -18.71 -6.54 -11.56
C ASP A 134 -19.32 -6.53 -10.15
N ALA A 135 -20.24 -5.58 -9.90
CA ALA A 135 -20.86 -5.40 -8.58
C ALA A 135 -21.56 -6.68 -8.06
N LEU A 136 -22.14 -7.47 -8.96
CA LEU A 136 -22.79 -8.74 -8.61
C LEU A 136 -21.76 -9.81 -8.21
N GLU A 137 -20.59 -9.82 -8.86
CA GLU A 137 -19.49 -10.74 -8.51
C GLU A 137 -18.81 -10.33 -7.20
N GLU A 138 -18.74 -9.03 -6.93
CA GLU A 138 -18.28 -8.46 -5.67
C GLU A 138 -19.22 -8.85 -4.52
N GLU A 139 -20.54 -8.79 -4.73
CA GLU A 139 -21.55 -9.14 -3.74
C GLU A 139 -21.58 -10.66 -3.44
N VAL A 140 -21.40 -11.50 -4.46
CA VAL A 140 -21.30 -12.96 -4.31
C VAL A 140 -19.97 -13.37 -3.64
N GLY A 141 -18.92 -12.59 -3.85
CA GLY A 141 -17.57 -12.85 -3.35
C GLY A 141 -16.67 -13.57 -4.37
N LEU A 142 -15.40 -13.15 -4.43
CA LEU A 142 -14.42 -13.62 -5.43
C LEU A 142 -14.05 -15.11 -5.30
N ASP A 143 -14.22 -15.71 -4.13
CA ASP A 143 -13.97 -17.14 -3.93
C ASP A 143 -14.97 -17.98 -4.75
N ILE A 144 -16.24 -17.59 -4.74
CA ILE A 144 -17.29 -18.29 -5.47
C ILE A 144 -17.23 -17.91 -6.96
N SER A 145 -17.14 -16.62 -7.29
CA SER A 145 -17.22 -16.14 -8.67
C SER A 145 -15.97 -16.46 -9.51
N HIS A 146 -14.76 -16.43 -8.92
CA HIS A 146 -13.50 -16.68 -9.64
C HIS A 146 -12.81 -18.00 -9.26
N HIS A 147 -12.96 -18.49 -8.02
CA HIS A 147 -12.28 -19.70 -7.55
C HIS A 147 -13.20 -20.94 -7.42
N LYS A 148 -14.49 -20.80 -7.74
CA LYS A 148 -15.50 -21.87 -7.83
C LYS A 148 -15.70 -22.67 -6.53
N GLY A 149 -15.41 -22.08 -5.38
CA GLY A 149 -15.55 -22.77 -4.09
C GLY A 149 -15.54 -21.79 -2.92
N ALA A 150 -16.03 -22.25 -1.76
CA ALA A 150 -15.95 -21.48 -0.52
C ALA A 150 -14.57 -21.67 0.13
N ALA A 151 -13.99 -20.60 0.70
CA ALA A 151 -12.73 -20.69 1.44
C ALA A 151 -12.83 -21.51 2.73
N TYR A 152 -14.03 -21.62 3.31
CA TYR A 152 -14.31 -22.39 4.53
C TYR A 152 -15.50 -23.31 4.32
N ASP A 153 -15.43 -24.53 4.87
CA ASP A 153 -16.56 -25.47 4.89
C ASP A 153 -17.56 -25.05 5.96
N MET A 154 -18.43 -24.10 5.61
CA MET A 154 -19.52 -23.60 6.44
C MET A 154 -20.81 -23.77 5.65
N SER A 155 -21.34 -24.99 5.58
CA SER A 155 -22.67 -25.28 4.99
C SER A 155 -22.94 -24.64 3.62
N GLY A 156 -21.96 -24.64 2.70
CA GLY A 156 -22.13 -24.14 1.33
C GLY A 156 -22.53 -22.65 1.20
N PRO A 157 -22.54 -22.10 -0.02
CA PRO A 157 -23.02 -20.75 -0.25
C PRO A 157 -24.50 -20.62 0.15
N SER A 158 -24.89 -19.48 0.73
CA SER A 158 -26.30 -19.17 1.01
C SER A 158 -27.13 -19.26 -0.28
N GLU A 159 -28.43 -19.55 -0.16
CA GLU A 159 -29.32 -19.63 -1.33
C GLU A 159 -29.34 -18.31 -2.13
N ASP A 160 -29.24 -17.16 -1.44
CA ASP A 160 -29.02 -15.83 -2.02
C ASP A 160 -27.74 -15.78 -2.89
N ALA A 161 -26.60 -16.25 -2.36
CA ALA A 161 -25.33 -16.24 -3.09
C ALA A 161 -25.36 -17.18 -4.30
N LYS A 162 -26.09 -18.30 -4.24
CA LYS A 162 -26.32 -19.19 -5.39
C LYS A 162 -27.17 -18.52 -6.46
N GLU A 163 -28.27 -17.87 -6.08
CA GLU A 163 -29.17 -17.16 -7.00
C GLU A 163 -28.41 -16.05 -7.73
N LYS A 164 -27.64 -15.23 -7.01
CA LYS A 164 -26.79 -14.21 -7.62
C LYS A 164 -25.69 -14.80 -8.51
N TYR A 165 -25.05 -15.89 -8.11
CA TYR A 165 -24.06 -16.58 -8.97
C TYR A 165 -24.69 -17.06 -10.29
N GLU A 166 -25.89 -17.63 -10.24
CA GLU A 166 -26.63 -18.05 -11.44
C GLU A 166 -26.99 -16.85 -12.32
N ILE A 167 -27.42 -15.73 -11.72
CA ILE A 167 -27.68 -14.47 -12.44
C ILE A 167 -26.41 -13.96 -13.13
N SER A 168 -25.28 -13.84 -12.43
CA SER A 168 -23.98 -13.43 -13.01
C SER A 168 -23.59 -14.32 -14.20
N THR A 169 -23.67 -15.64 -14.00
CA THR A 169 -23.29 -16.63 -15.02
C THR A 169 -24.22 -16.56 -16.23
N SER A 170 -25.51 -16.27 -16.01
CA SER A 170 -26.50 -16.12 -17.08
C SER A 170 -26.27 -14.83 -17.89
N GLN A 171 -25.89 -13.73 -17.25
CA GLN A 171 -25.59 -12.47 -17.94
C GLN A 171 -24.35 -12.56 -18.82
N ARG A 172 -23.30 -13.31 -18.41
CA ARG A 172 -22.15 -13.58 -19.29
C ARG A 172 -22.52 -14.39 -20.55
N LYS A 173 -23.59 -15.18 -20.52
CA LYS A 173 -24.06 -15.92 -21.71
C LYS A 173 -24.89 -15.04 -22.66
N LEU A 174 -25.33 -13.86 -22.21
CA LEU A 174 -26.12 -12.91 -22.99
C LEU A 174 -25.26 -11.86 -23.71
N VAL A 175 -23.96 -12.11 -23.94
CA VAL A 175 -23.20 -11.30 -24.89
C VAL A 175 -23.92 -11.38 -26.23
N VAL A 176 -24.68 -10.32 -26.53
CA VAL A 176 -25.47 -10.16 -27.75
C VAL A 176 -24.50 -10.32 -28.91
N PRO A 177 -24.73 -11.25 -29.85
CA PRO A 177 -23.94 -11.30 -31.07
C PRO A 177 -23.91 -9.90 -31.68
N ALA A 178 -22.74 -9.45 -32.12
CA ALA A 178 -22.69 -8.25 -32.95
C ALA A 178 -23.68 -8.46 -34.09
N ASP A 179 -24.60 -7.52 -34.27
CA ASP A 179 -25.56 -7.49 -35.37
C ASP A 179 -24.73 -7.45 -36.66
N ASP A 180 -24.42 -8.62 -37.19
CA ASP A 180 -23.91 -8.83 -38.52
C ASP A 180 -25.07 -8.50 -39.44
N GLY A 181 -25.16 -7.19 -39.76
CA GLY A 181 -26.08 -6.63 -40.73
C GLY A 181 -25.91 -7.33 -42.08
N GLU A 182 -26.54 -8.48 -42.22
CA GLU A 182 -26.92 -9.11 -43.46
C GLU A 182 -28.41 -8.86 -43.67
N GLU A 183 -28.73 -7.79 -44.39
CA GLU A 183 -29.89 -7.82 -45.25
C GLU A 183 -29.44 -7.51 -46.68
N ASN A 184 -29.30 -8.59 -47.44
CA ASN A 184 -29.10 -8.58 -48.89
C ASN A 184 -30.43 -8.22 -49.57
N ALA A 185 -30.49 -7.11 -50.31
CA ALA A 185 -31.14 -6.96 -51.63
C ALA A 185 -31.10 -5.50 -52.11
#